data_AF-A0A258CLI1-F1
#
_entry.id   AF-A0A258CLI1-F1
#
_cell.length_a   1.000
_cell.length_b   1.000
_cell.length_c   1.000
_cell.angle_alpha   90.00
_cell.angle_beta   90.00
_cell.angle_gamma   90.00
#
_symmetry.space_group_name_H-M   'P 1'
#
loop_
_entity.id
_entity.type
_entity.pdbx_description
1 polymer ?
#
loop_
_entity_poly.entity_id
_entity_poly.type
_entity_poly.pdbx_seq_one_letter_code
_entity_poly.pdbx_strand_id
1 'polypeptide(L)'
;MVDGATSEFSEALQAIAAGDLTHRVDTAYRGRFADLKGAINAAVDRLSSTVKTIQLTSADVGLAAREINMGADDLSKRTEDQASSLEETAATTEELAASVKATAQASRQAA
;
A
#
# COMPACT_ATOMS: atom_id res chain seq x y z
N MET A 1 6.55 -1.76 50.55
CA MET A 1 7.02 -2.69 49.50
C MET A 1 5.90 -3.08 48.55
N VAL A 2 4.70 -3.43 49.06
CA VAL A 2 3.53 -3.73 48.23
C VAL A 2 3.05 -2.49 47.46
N ASP A 3 2.88 -1.34 48.13
CA ASP A 3 2.36 -0.12 47.48
C ASP A 3 3.23 0.37 46.32
N GLY A 4 4.55 0.30 46.47
CA GLY A 4 5.50 0.66 45.40
C GLY A 4 5.39 -0.25 44.18
N ALA A 5 5.25 -1.57 44.41
CA ALA A 5 5.05 -2.53 43.32
C ALA A 5 3.72 -2.30 42.59
N THR A 6 2.64 -2.05 43.34
CA THR A 6 1.33 -1.77 42.74
C THR A 6 1.29 -0.46 41.98
N SER A 7 2.03 0.57 42.42
CA SER A 7 2.14 1.85 41.70
C SER A 7 2.86 1.65 40.37
N GLU A 8 4.04 1.01 40.38
CA GLU A 8 4.82 0.77 39.15
C GLU A 8 4.05 -0.07 38.13
N PHE A 9 3.34 -1.12 38.58
CA PHE A 9 2.48 -1.90 37.67
C PHE A 9 1.30 -1.09 37.13
N SER A 10 0.69 -0.22 37.95
CA SER A 10 -0.38 0.66 37.49
C SER A 10 0.12 1.65 36.45
N GLU A 11 1.28 2.27 36.69
CA GLU A 11 1.93 3.18 35.75
C GLU A 11 2.26 2.49 34.43
N ALA A 12 2.84 1.29 34.47
CA ALA A 12 3.11 0.51 33.26
C ALA A 12 1.83 0.16 32.48
N LEU A 13 0.75 -0.24 33.16
CA LEU A 13 -0.53 -0.54 32.52
C LEU A 13 -1.21 0.71 31.96
N GLN A 14 -1.07 1.86 32.63
CA GLN A 14 -1.56 3.15 32.12
C GLN A 14 -0.78 3.60 30.87
N ALA A 15 0.55 3.40 30.85
CA ALA A 15 1.36 3.66 29.67
C ALA A 15 0.92 2.79 28.48
N ILE A 16 0.71 1.49 28.71
CA ILE A 16 0.19 0.56 27.68
C ILE A 16 -1.18 1.02 27.17
N ALA A 17 -2.09 1.43 28.07
CA ALA A 17 -3.42 1.92 27.69
C ALA A 17 -3.37 3.22 26.88
N ALA A 18 -2.37 4.07 27.12
CA ALA A 18 -2.09 5.27 26.34
C ALA A 18 -1.34 4.97 25.02
N GLY A 19 -0.97 3.71 24.76
CA GLY A 19 -0.23 3.29 23.58
C GLY A 19 1.28 3.47 23.69
N ASP A 20 1.80 3.83 24.86
CA ASP A 20 3.24 3.82 25.13
C ASP A 20 3.71 2.40 25.46
N LEU A 21 4.30 1.76 24.46
CA LEU A 21 4.85 0.41 24.55
C LEU A 21 6.38 0.42 24.81
N THR A 22 6.92 1.55 25.23
CA THR A 22 8.34 1.70 25.61
C THR A 22 8.55 1.57 27.12
N HIS A 23 7.48 1.73 27.91
CA HIS A 23 7.55 1.64 29.37
C HIS A 23 7.75 0.19 29.85
N ARG A 24 8.65 0.00 30.81
CA ARG A 24 9.04 -1.31 31.35
C ARG A 24 9.02 -1.29 32.87
N VAL A 25 8.68 -2.43 33.47
CA VAL A 25 8.84 -2.63 34.91
C VAL A 25 10.25 -3.19 35.15
N ASP A 26 11.16 -2.35 35.62
CA ASP A 26 12.58 -2.69 35.77
C ASP A 26 12.97 -3.07 37.21
N THR A 27 12.16 -2.70 38.20
CA THR A 27 12.39 -3.08 39.59
C THR A 27 12.47 -4.59 39.77
N ALA A 28 13.43 -5.06 40.58
CA ALA A 28 13.60 -6.48 40.86
C ALA A 28 12.58 -6.93 41.93
N TYR A 29 11.69 -7.84 41.54
CA TYR A 29 10.71 -8.45 42.45
C TYR A 29 11.00 -9.93 42.67
N ARG A 30 10.34 -10.52 43.67
CA ARG A 30 10.40 -11.97 43.97
C ARG A 30 8.98 -12.54 44.07
N GLY A 31 8.86 -13.84 43.82
CA GLY A 31 7.59 -14.56 43.88
C GLY A 31 6.56 -13.96 42.91
N ARG A 32 5.30 -13.85 43.34
CA ARG A 32 4.18 -13.43 42.48
C ARG A 32 4.37 -12.06 41.80
N PHE A 33 5.10 -11.14 42.42
CA PHE A 33 5.39 -9.84 41.80
C PHE A 33 6.46 -9.94 40.69
N ALA A 34 7.38 -10.91 40.78
CA ALA A 34 8.30 -11.22 39.68
C ALA A 34 7.53 -11.80 38.49
N ASP A 35 6.59 -12.70 38.74
CA ASP A 35 5.73 -13.30 37.71
C ASP A 35 4.88 -12.22 37.02
N LEU A 36 4.28 -11.31 37.80
CA LEU A 36 3.47 -10.21 37.27
C LEU A 36 4.31 -9.22 36.43
N LYS A 37 5.49 -8.83 36.92
CA LYS A 37 6.47 -8.06 36.15
C LYS A 37 6.78 -8.73 34.81
N GLY A 38 7.08 -10.03 34.85
CA GLY A 38 7.37 -10.82 33.66
C GLY A 38 6.21 -10.82 32.66
N ALA A 39 4.99 -11.02 33.14
CA ALA A 39 3.79 -10.99 32.31
C ALA A 39 3.53 -9.61 31.67
N ILE A 40 3.69 -8.52 32.44
CA ILE A 40 3.52 -7.15 31.93
C ILE A 40 4.56 -6.85 30.84
N ASN A 41 5.85 -7.10 31.11
CA ASN A 41 6.90 -6.82 30.13
C ASN A 41 6.75 -7.70 28.87
N ALA A 42 6.34 -8.96 29.01
CA ALA A 42 6.04 -9.83 27.87
C ALA A 42 4.85 -9.32 27.04
N ALA A 43 3.81 -8.77 27.68
CA ALA A 43 2.69 -8.16 26.98
C ALA A 43 3.13 -6.91 26.21
N VAL A 44 3.95 -6.05 26.82
CA VAL A 44 4.57 -4.88 26.15
C VAL A 44 5.38 -5.33 24.93
N ASP A 45 6.24 -6.35 25.07
CA ASP A 45 7.06 -6.85 23.95
C ASP A 45 6.20 -7.35 22.79
N ARG A 46 5.14 -8.10 23.10
CA ARG A 46 4.26 -8.67 22.07
C ARG A 46 3.46 -7.59 21.37
N LEU A 47 2.94 -6.60 22.10
CA LEU A 47 2.25 -5.45 21.51
C LEU A 47 3.20 -4.62 20.66
N SER A 48 4.40 -4.32 21.14
CA SER A 48 5.44 -3.57 20.41
C SER A 48 5.81 -4.25 19.09
N SER A 49 6.01 -5.57 19.13
CA SER A 49 6.30 -6.37 17.94
C SER A 49 5.13 -6.35 16.93
N THR A 50 3.90 -6.42 17.43
CA THR A 50 2.70 -6.36 16.59
C THR A 50 2.57 -5.01 15.91
N VAL A 51 2.73 -3.91 16.65
CA VAL A 51 2.69 -2.54 16.09
C VAL A 51 3.80 -2.34 15.07
N LYS A 52 5.02 -2.80 15.35
CA LYS A 52 6.13 -2.75 14.39
C LYS A 52 5.81 -3.51 13.11
N THR A 53 5.19 -4.68 13.21
CA THR A 53 4.76 -5.46 12.04
C THR A 53 3.72 -4.70 11.23
N ILE A 54 2.72 -4.09 11.88
CA ILE A 54 1.71 -3.26 11.20
C ILE A 54 2.36 -2.08 10.47
N GLN A 55 3.34 -1.41 11.09
CA GLN A 55 4.06 -0.29 10.48
C GLN A 55 4.82 -0.73 9.22
N LEU A 56 5.54 -1.86 9.29
CA LEU A 56 6.27 -2.41 8.14
C LEU A 56 5.31 -2.79 7.00
N THR A 57 4.25 -3.54 7.30
CA THR A 57 3.23 -3.90 6.29
C THR A 57 2.57 -2.66 5.67
N SER A 58 2.32 -1.62 6.45
CA SER A 58 1.73 -0.38 5.94
C SER A 58 2.69 0.36 5.01
N ALA A 59 3.99 0.33 5.29
CA ALA A 59 5.01 0.89 4.40
C ALA A 59 5.08 0.11 3.07
N ASP A 60 5.03 -1.22 3.13
CA ASP A 60 5.03 -2.10 1.96
C ASP A 60 3.79 -1.87 1.09
N VAL A 61 2.60 -1.77 1.69
CA VAL A 61 1.36 -1.41 0.98
C VAL A 61 1.49 -0.04 0.31
N GLY A 62 2.09 0.94 1.00
CA GLY A 62 2.35 2.27 0.43
C GLY A 62 3.31 2.25 -0.76
N LEU A 63 4.32 1.36 -0.74
CA LEU A 63 5.22 1.14 -1.88
C LEU A 63 4.47 0.51 -3.06
N ALA A 64 3.74 -0.59 -2.82
CA ALA A 64 2.95 -1.27 -3.85
C ALA A 64 1.91 -0.35 -4.51
N ALA A 65 1.24 0.50 -3.72
CA ALA A 65 0.29 1.48 -4.25
C ALA A 65 0.96 2.51 -5.18
N ARG A 66 2.21 2.93 -4.88
CA ARG A 66 2.97 3.81 -5.78
C ARG A 66 3.35 3.10 -7.08
N GLU A 67 3.76 1.84 -7.01
CA GLU A 67 4.07 1.04 -8.20
C GLU A 67 2.84 0.84 -9.10
N ILE A 68 1.68 0.54 -8.51
CA ILE A 68 0.42 0.43 -9.26
C ILE A 68 0.08 1.75 -9.96
N ASN A 69 0.19 2.89 -9.26
CA ASN A 69 -0.10 4.19 -9.87
C ASN A 69 0.85 4.50 -11.04
N MET A 70 2.14 4.20 -10.91
CA MET A 70 3.10 4.37 -12.01
C MET A 70 2.77 3.44 -13.20
N GLY A 71 2.40 2.18 -12.92
CA GLY A 71 1.98 1.24 -13.96
C GLY A 71 0.68 1.67 -14.66
N ALA A 72 -0.26 2.25 -13.92
CA ALA A 72 -1.51 2.78 -14.47
C ALA A 72 -1.26 4.00 -15.37
N ASP A 73 -0.35 4.90 -14.99
CA ASP A 73 0.06 6.06 -15.80
C ASP A 73 0.72 5.63 -17.12
N ASP A 74 1.66 4.68 -17.07
CA ASP A 74 2.28 4.11 -18.28
C ASP A 74 1.24 3.44 -19.19
N LEU A 75 0.33 2.66 -18.61
CA LEU A 75 -0.74 2.01 -19.37
C LEU A 75 -1.67 3.04 -20.02
N SER A 76 -2.07 4.09 -19.28
CA SER A 76 -2.91 5.17 -19.80
C SER A 76 -2.26 5.83 -21.01
N LYS A 77 -0.97 6.20 -20.89
CA LYS A 77 -0.22 6.81 -21.99
C LYS A 77 -0.15 5.91 -23.21
N ARG A 78 0.13 4.61 -23.01
CA ARG A 78 0.14 3.64 -24.12
C ARG A 78 -1.24 3.45 -24.75
N THR A 79 -2.31 3.51 -23.96
CA THR A 79 -3.68 3.47 -24.48
C THR A 79 -4.01 4.71 -25.31
N GLU A 80 -3.57 5.89 -24.88
CA GLU A 80 -3.69 7.14 -25.67
C GLU A 80 -2.91 7.05 -26.99
N ASP A 81 -1.66 6.59 -26.96
CA ASP A 81 -0.83 6.40 -28.16
C ASP A 81 -1.45 5.39 -29.14
N GLN A 82 -2.03 4.30 -28.62
CA GLN A 82 -2.74 3.30 -29.43
C GLN A 82 -4.01 3.86 -30.05
N ALA A 83 -4.79 4.64 -29.30
CA ALA A 83 -5.98 5.29 -29.82
C ALA A 83 -5.63 6.24 -30.98
N SER A 84 -4.56 7.04 -30.82
CA SER A 84 -4.07 7.92 -31.89
C SER A 84 -3.62 7.14 -33.13
N SER A 85 -2.89 6.02 -32.95
CA SER A 85 -2.47 5.16 -34.06
C SER A 85 -3.66 4.52 -34.80
N LEU A 86 -4.73 4.18 -34.06
CA LEU A 86 -5.98 3.67 -34.63
C LEU A 86 -6.73 4.75 -35.41
N GLU A 87 -6.76 5.99 -34.93
CA GLU A 87 -7.33 7.13 -35.65
C GLU A 87 -6.60 7.38 -36.98
N GLU A 88 -5.27 7.35 -36.98
CA GLU A 88 -4.47 7.49 -38.21
C GLU A 88 -4.72 6.33 -39.20
N THR A 89 -4.82 5.10 -38.68
CA THR A 89 -5.15 3.91 -39.49
C THR A 89 -6.54 4.03 -40.10
N ALA A 90 -7.53 4.52 -39.34
CA ALA A 90 -8.90 4.73 -39.83
C ALA A 90 -8.93 5.79 -40.93
N ALA A 91 -8.27 6.94 -40.74
CA ALA A 91 -8.16 7.99 -41.75
C ALA A 91 -7.50 7.49 -43.04
N THR A 92 -6.40 6.73 -42.92
CA THR A 92 -5.73 6.11 -44.07
C THR A 92 -6.65 5.12 -44.79
N THR A 93 -7.45 4.36 -44.04
CA THR A 93 -8.42 3.41 -44.61
C THR A 93 -9.54 4.13 -45.37
N GLU A 94 -10.01 5.28 -44.86
CA GLU A 94 -10.99 6.13 -45.55
C GLU A 94 -10.43 6.72 -46.85
N GLU A 95 -9.19 7.21 -46.86
CA GLU A 95 -8.52 7.71 -48.07
C GLU A 95 -8.32 6.61 -49.12
N LEU A 96 -7.92 5.41 -48.70
CA LEU A 96 -7.79 4.25 -49.58
C LEU A 96 -9.14 3.86 -50.19
N ALA A 97 -10.21 3.82 -49.38
CA ALA A 97 -11.56 3.53 -49.86
C ALA A 97 -12.03 4.59 -50.89
N ALA A 98 -11.75 5.86 -50.65
CA ALA A 98 -12.05 6.94 -51.59
C ALA A 98 -11.28 6.80 -52.91
N SER A 99 -9.98 6.49 -52.85
CA SER A 99 -9.12 6.26 -54.03
C SER A 99 -9.58 5.07 -54.87
N VAL A 100 -9.96 3.96 -54.21
CA VAL A 100 -10.51 2.77 -54.89
C VAL A 100 -11.83 3.11 -55.60
N LYS A 101 -12.73 3.85 -54.93
CA LYS A 101 -14.00 4.29 -55.53
C LYS A 101 -13.78 5.18 -56.75
N ALA A 102 -12.87 6.15 -56.66
CA ALA A 102 -12.53 7.04 -57.77
C ALA A 102 -11.96 6.26 -58.96
N THR A 103 -11.03 5.33 -58.71
CA THR A 103 -10.45 4.46 -59.74
C THR A 103 -11.54 3.61 -60.44
N ALA A 104 -12.46 3.02 -59.66
CA ALA A 104 -13.57 2.23 -60.21
C ALA A 104 -14.59 3.06 -61.01
N GLN A 105 -14.74 4.36 -60.73
CA GLN A 105 -15.56 5.27 -61.54
C GLN A 105 -14.85 5.64 -62.85
N ALA A 106 -13.56 5.95 -62.81
CA ALA A 106 -12.76 6.27 -63.99
C ALA A 106 -12.73 5.09 -64.98
N SER A 107 -12.49 3.86 -64.51
CA SER A 107 -12.51 2.67 -65.38
C SER A 107 -13.87 2.42 -66.05
N ARG A 108 -14.98 2.79 -65.40
CA ARG A 108 -16.33 2.68 -65.98
C ARG A 108 -16.63 3.73 -67.05
N GLN A 109 -16.02 4.91 -66.96
CA GLN A 109 -16.17 5.97 -67.98
C GLN A 109 -15.29 5.73 -69.21
N ALA A 110 -14.21 4.97 -69.07
CA ALA A 110 -13.28 4.66 -70.15
C ALA A 110 -13.67 3.40 -70.96
N ALA A 111 -14.65 2.62 -70.50
CA ALA A 111 -15.20 1.46 -71.19
C ALA A 111 -16.43 1.84 -72.03
#